data_AF-A0A5J4T8J3-F1
#
_entry.id   AF-A0A5J4T8J3-F1
#
_cell.length_a   1.000
_cell.length_b   1.000
_cell.length_c   1.000
_cell.angle_alpha   90.00
_cell.angle_beta   90.00
_cell.angle_gamma   90.00
#
_symmetry.space_group_name_H-M   'P 1'
#
loop_
_entity.id
_entity.type
_entity.pdbx_description
1 polymer ?
#
loop_
_entity_poly.entity_id
_entity_poly.type
_entity_poly.pdbx_seq_one_letter_code
_entity_poly.pdbx_strand_id
1 'polypeptide(L)' 'MAVPKEYNVQGSLNGLGPDVLMDVLGETLYLKDAKNLVCLSKQTYKLKDHPRFMNIRETFS' A
#
# COMPACT_ATOMS: atom_id res chain seq x y z
N MET A 1 -29.20 -2.50 -4.95
CA MET A 1 -28.17 -1.46 -4.77
C MET A 1 -27.16 -1.60 -5.91
N ALA A 2 -27.05 -0.60 -6.78
CA ALA A 2 -26.09 -0.64 -7.89
C ALA A 2 -24.72 -0.20 -7.36
N VAL A 3 -23.73 -1.08 -7.43
CA VAL A 3 -22.34 -0.72 -7.09
C VAL A 3 -21.89 0.32 -8.13
N PRO A 4 -21.48 1.54 -7.72
CA PRO A 4 -21.09 2.57 -8.67
C PRO A 4 -19.83 2.09 -9.42
N LYS A 5 -20.00 1.77 -10.71
CA LYS A 5 -18.95 1.20 -11.58
C LYS A 5 -17.84 2.20 -11.90
N GLU A 6 -18.11 3.49 -11.75
CA GLU A 6 -17.18 4.59 -12.04
C GLU A 6 -15.92 4.55 -11.17
N TYR A 7 -15.99 3.92 -9.99
CA TYR A 7 -14.85 3.83 -9.06
C TYR A 7 -14.09 2.49 -9.15
N ASN A 8 -14.65 1.47 -9.80
CA ASN A 8 -14.01 0.16 -9.96
C ASN A 8 -13.12 0.15 -11.20
N VAL A 9 -12.06 0.96 -11.16
CA VAL A 9 -11.07 1.02 -12.24
C VAL A 9 -10.24 -0.27 -12.22
N GLN A 10 -10.17 -0.97 -13.36
CA GLN A 10 -9.37 -2.19 -13.49
C GLN A 10 -7.89 -1.87 -13.20
N GLY A 11 -7.31 -2.55 -12.22
CA GLY A 11 -5.93 -2.27 -11.81
C GLY A 11 -5.78 -0.98 -11.02
N SER A 12 -6.73 -0.64 -10.14
CA SER A 12 -6.67 0.46 -9.16
C SER A 12 -5.43 0.35 -8.24
N LEU A 13 -5.57 0.16 -6.94
CA LEU A 13 -4.43 0.06 -6.02
C LEU A 13 -3.46 -1.08 -6.40
N ASN A 14 -3.98 -2.19 -6.91
CA ASN A 14 -3.20 -3.36 -7.33
C ASN A 14 -2.52 -3.21 -8.71
N GLY A 15 -2.91 -2.21 -9.53
CA GLY A 15 -2.20 -1.91 -10.77
C GLY A 15 -1.15 -0.82 -10.60
N LEU A 16 -1.08 -0.18 -9.43
CA LEU A 16 0.04 0.68 -9.07
C LEU A 16 1.31 -0.16 -8.95
N GLY A 17 2.40 0.39 -9.48
CA GLY A 17 3.72 -0.22 -9.33
C GLY A 17 4.19 -0.22 -7.86
N PRO A 18 5.18 -1.07 -7.54
CA PRO A 18 5.70 -1.16 -6.18
C PRO A 18 6.26 0.16 -5.65
N ASP A 19 6.85 1.00 -6.49
CA ASP A 19 7.37 2.31 -6.08
C ASP A 19 6.28 3.26 -5.58
N VAL A 20 5.17 3.37 -6.31
CA VAL A 20 4.04 4.26 -5.95
C VAL A 20 3.37 3.76 -4.68
N LEU A 21 3.18 2.45 -4.55
CA LEU A 21 2.65 1.86 -3.31
C LEU A 21 3.57 2.12 -2.11
N MET A 22 4.88 2.21 -2.34
CA MET A 22 5.86 2.54 -1.33
C MET A 22 5.75 3.99 -0.85
N ASP A 23 5.56 4.94 -1.78
CA ASP A 23 5.35 6.34 -1.44
C ASP A 23 4.06 6.53 -0.64
N VAL A 24 2.97 5.85 -1.04
CA VAL A 24 1.71 5.85 -0.27
C VAL A 24 1.91 5.28 1.13
N LEU A 25 2.73 4.23 1.29
CA LEU A 25 3.11 3.70 2.61
C LEU A 25 3.99 4.67 3.41
N GLY A 26 4.84 5.44 2.76
CA GLY A 26 5.65 6.47 3.40
C GLY A 26 4.82 7.65 3.90
N GLU A 27 3.75 7.99 3.20
CA GLU A 27 2.81 9.05 3.58
C GLU A 27 1.80 8.62 4.67
N THR A 28 1.63 7.32 4.91
CA THR A 28 0.73 6.86 5.98
C THR A 28 1.29 7.18 7.37
N LEU A 29 0.63 8.10 8.08
CA LEU A 29 0.97 8.53 9.44
C LEU A 29 0.89 7.42 10.50
N TYR A 30 -0.04 6.46 10.34
CA TYR A 30 -0.29 5.44 11.35
C TYR A 30 0.24 4.08 10.92
N LEU A 31 1.08 3.48 11.77
CA LEU A 31 1.63 2.14 11.57
C LEU A 31 0.53 1.07 11.38
N LYS A 32 -0.62 1.25 12.03
CA LYS A 32 -1.77 0.35 11.92
C LYS A 32 -2.37 0.37 10.51
N ASP A 33 -2.45 1.55 9.91
CA ASP A 33 -2.96 1.73 8.55
C ASP A 33 -1.95 1.23 7.52
N ALA A 34 -0.66 1.51 7.72
CA ALA A 34 0.42 0.95 6.92
C ALA A 34 0.41 -0.60 6.94
N LYS A 35 0.24 -1.21 8.12
CA LYS A 35 0.12 -2.68 8.26
C LYS A 35 -1.10 -3.21 7.53
N ASN A 36 -2.25 -2.54 7.66
CA ASN A 36 -3.45 -2.93 6.93
C ASN A 36 -3.19 -2.90 5.43
N LEU A 37 -2.56 -1.83 4.93
CA LEU A 37 -2.26 -1.65 3.51
C LEU A 37 -1.33 -2.73 2.94
N VAL A 38 -0.27 -3.10 3.68
CA VAL A 38 0.63 -4.22 3.33
C VAL A 38 -0.06 -5.58 3.37
N CYS A 39 -1.05 -5.78 4.24
CA CYS A 39 -1.78 -7.05 4.36
C CYS A 39 -2.99 -7.18 3.41
N LEU A 40 -3.38 -6.12 2.68
CA LEU A 40 -4.56 -6.15 1.80
C LEU A 40 -4.43 -7.12 0.63
N SER A 41 -3.23 -7.26 0.03
CA SER A 41 -3.04 -8.08 -1.17
C SER A 41 -1.67 -8.74 -1.24
N LYS A 42 -1.55 -9.79 -2.07
CA LYS A 42 -0.25 -10.46 -2.29
C LYS A 42 0.80 -9.55 -2.93
N GLN A 43 0.38 -8.52 -3.67
CA GLN A 43 1.30 -7.53 -4.25
C GLN A 43 1.77 -6.57 -3.17
N THR A 44 0.86 -6.05 -2.35
CA THR A 44 1.25 -5.15 -1.25
C THR A 44 2.05 -5.88 -0.18
N TYR A 45 1.83 -7.18 0.02
CA TYR A 45 2.64 -8.00 0.91
C TYR A 45 4.10 -8.09 0.48
N LYS A 46 4.42 -8.03 -0.83
CA LYS A 46 5.80 -8.01 -1.34
C LYS A 46 6.53 -6.69 -1.03
N LEU A 47 5.81 -5.61 -0.69
CA LEU A 47 6.41 -4.33 -0.30
C LEU A 47 7.24 -4.47 0.98
N LYS A 48 6.91 -5.44 1.85
CA LYS A 48 7.67 -5.69 3.09
C LYS A 48 9.13 -6.06 2.83
N ASP A 49 9.42 -6.70 1.69
CA ASP A 49 10.75 -7.16 1.30
C ASP A 49 11.52 -6.05 0.58
N HIS A 50 10.88 -4.89 0.33
CA HIS A 50 11.51 -3.77 -0.34
C HIS A 50 12.45 -3.03 0.64
N PRO A 51 13.68 -2.68 0.23
CA PRO A 51 14.64 -2.04 1.12
C PRO A 51 14.15 -0.69 1.67
N ARG A 52 13.34 0.05 0.88
CA ARG A 52 12.69 1.29 1.34
C ARG A 52 11.70 1.07 2.51
N PHE A 53 11.17 -0.15 2.68
CA PHE A 53 10.24 -0.46 3.77
C PHE A 53 10.93 -0.40 5.13
N MET A 54 12.20 -0.84 5.19
CA MET A 54 12.98 -0.81 6.44
C MET A 54 13.17 0.63 6.92
N ASN A 55 13.49 1.56 6.02
CA ASN A 55 13.65 2.97 6.37
C ASN A 55 12.34 3.60 6.89
N ILE A 56 11.20 3.27 6.27
CA ILE A 56 9.89 3.71 6.76
C ILE A 56 9.64 3.15 8.17
N ARG A 57 9.98 1.88 8.41
CA ARG A 57 9.81 1.24 9.72
C ARG A 57 10.69 1.85 10.82
N GLU A 58 11.88 2.33 10.47
CA GLU A 58 12.77 3.04 11.41
C GLU A 58 12.25 4.44 11.78
N THR A 59 11.65 5.17 10.83
CA THR A 59 11.03 6.49 11.10
C THR A 59 9.85 6.40 12.08
N PHE A 60 9.19 5.24 12.16
CA PHE A 60 8.07 4.99 13.09
C PHE A 60 8.47 4.28 14.39
N SER A 61 9.77 4.04 14.63
CA SER A 61 10.29 3.44 15.88
C SER A 61 10.60 4.49 16.93
#